data_AF-A0A7K0XHF6-F1
#
_entry.id   AF-A0A7K0XHF6-F1
#
_cell.length_a   1.000
_cell.length_b   1.000
_cell.length_c   1.000
_cell.angle_alpha   90.00
_cell.angle_beta   90.00
_cell.angle_gamma   90.00
#
_symmetry.space_group_name_H-M   'P 1'
#
loop_
_entity.id
_entity.type
_entity.pdbx_description
1 polymer ?
#
loop_
_entity_poly.entity_id
_entity_poly.type
_entity_poly.pdbx_seq_one_letter_code
_entity_poly.pdbx_strand_id
1 'polypeptide(L)'
;MNPVDWVLIGALIVFAWAGWRQGFVAGALSFTGFLGGALAGAFLLPGLIEERVEPGLARSLTLAGAILVCAAGGQVLLSYLGRTLRTGITWNPARLVDSAAGAGLNILALAIVTWIIATAVAFLPQSSVTSQIRNSGVLVGLDSLVPDAVRNGFGQVRDAVGATAVPRIFSGLGEISGPDVQPADPLAADIAAIDDARGSIVRVTGSAAACRSSFSGSGFVIADGYVLTNAHVVAGVRMPALQVRSGEPLVDATVVAFDPK
;
A
#
# COMPACT_ATOMS: atom_id res chain seq x y z
N MET A 1 15.72 5.96 21.30
CA MET A 1 14.95 6.71 20.29
C MET A 1 15.75 6.76 19.02
N ASN A 2 15.17 6.29 17.93
CA ASN A 2 15.80 6.18 16.61
C ASN A 2 15.84 7.57 15.96
N PRO A 3 16.82 7.93 15.10
CA PRO A 3 16.77 9.14 14.27
C PRO A 3 15.43 9.39 13.56
N VAL A 4 14.72 8.32 13.17
CA VAL A 4 13.36 8.38 12.61
C VAL A 4 12.36 9.02 13.58
N ASP A 5 12.48 8.76 14.88
CA ASP A 5 11.59 9.30 15.91
C ASP A 5 11.76 10.82 16.03
N TRP A 6 12.99 11.33 15.93
CA TRP A 6 13.28 12.77 15.98
C TRP A 6 12.74 13.52 14.75
N VAL A 7 12.87 12.92 13.57
CA VAL A 7 12.28 13.47 12.33
C VAL A 7 10.76 13.52 12.45
N LEU A 8 10.15 12.46 13.00
CA LEU A 8 8.70 12.38 13.19
C LEU A 8 8.17 13.40 14.19
N ILE A 9 8.84 13.56 15.33
CA ILE A 9 8.49 14.56 16.34
C ILE A 9 8.61 15.97 15.74
N GLY A 10 9.69 16.24 14.99
CA GLY A 10 9.86 17.51 14.27
C GLY A 10 8.74 17.77 13.27
N ALA A 11 8.38 16.77 12.45
CA ALA A 11 7.28 16.87 11.50
C ALA A 11 5.93 17.10 12.20
N LEU A 12 5.65 16.39 13.30
CA LEU A 12 4.44 16.57 14.11
C LEU A 12 4.32 18.01 14.64
N ILE A 13 5.41 18.57 15.15
CA ILE A 13 5.42 19.95 15.66
C ILE A 13 5.14 20.95 14.52
N VAL A 14 5.79 20.76 13.37
CA VAL A 14 5.60 21.63 12.19
C VAL A 14 4.16 21.56 11.66
N PHE A 15 3.60 20.35 11.53
CA PHE A 15 2.24 20.16 11.04
C PHE A 15 1.17 20.59 12.05
N ALA A 16 1.40 20.38 13.35
CA ALA A 16 0.56 20.91 14.41
C ALA A 16 0.54 22.45 14.38
N TRP A 17 1.72 23.08 14.22
CA TRP A 17 1.83 24.53 14.12
C TRP A 17 1.19 25.08 12.83
N ALA A 18 1.36 24.38 11.70
CA ALA A 18 0.69 24.71 10.45
C ALA A 18 -0.84 24.59 10.58
N GLY A 19 -1.33 23.52 11.22
CA GLY A 19 -2.76 23.28 11.45
C GLY A 19 -3.38 24.32 12.38
N TRP A 20 -2.65 24.71 13.43
CA TRP A 20 -3.04 25.80 14.33
C TRP A 20 -3.17 27.14 13.60
N ARG A 21 -2.20 27.48 12.73
CA ARG A 21 -2.29 28.72 11.91
C ARG A 21 -3.35 28.64 10.83
N GLN A 22 -3.61 27.47 10.25
CA GLN A 22 -4.52 27.30 9.12
C GLN A 22 -5.99 27.24 9.56
N GLY A 23 -6.30 26.65 10.72
CA GLY A 23 -7.66 26.49 11.25
C GLY A 23 -8.45 25.37 10.58
N PHE A 24 -9.41 24.79 11.30
CA PHE A 24 -10.21 23.65 10.84
C PHE A 24 -10.99 23.96 9.57
N VAL A 25 -11.67 25.11 9.47
CA VAL A 25 -12.49 25.46 8.29
C VAL A 25 -11.63 25.54 7.03
N ALA A 26 -10.50 26.24 7.08
CA ALA A 26 -9.61 26.33 5.92
C ALA A 26 -8.92 24.99 5.62
N GLY A 27 -8.64 24.18 6.65
CA GLY A 27 -8.10 22.82 6.50
C GLY A 27 -9.10 21.86 5.83
N ALA A 28 -10.36 21.87 6.26
CA ALA A 28 -11.43 21.03 5.70
C ALA A 28 -11.74 21.40 4.24
N LEU A 29 -11.82 22.70 3.93
CA LEU A 29 -12.00 23.16 2.55
C LEU A 29 -10.78 22.79 1.68
N SER A 30 -9.56 22.99 2.19
CA SER A 30 -8.32 22.55 1.52
C SER A 30 -8.35 21.05 1.20
N PHE A 31 -8.71 20.21 2.17
CA PHE A 31 -8.80 18.76 2.00
C PHE A 31 -9.87 18.37 0.97
N THR A 32 -11.04 19.01 1.05
CA THR A 32 -12.12 18.82 0.08
C THR A 32 -11.68 19.23 -1.33
N GLY A 33 -10.92 20.31 -1.44
CA GLY A 33 -10.36 20.78 -2.71
C GLY A 33 -9.32 19.84 -3.28
N PHE A 34 -8.46 19.28 -2.42
CA PHE A 34 -7.51 18.24 -2.82
C PHE A 34 -8.22 17.00 -3.35
N LEU A 35 -9.22 16.50 -2.61
CA LEU A 35 -9.96 15.30 -2.97
C LEU A 35 -10.79 15.51 -4.24
N GLY A 36 -11.49 16.64 -4.33
CA GLY A 36 -12.25 17.03 -5.52
C GLY A 36 -11.38 17.23 -6.75
N GLY A 37 -10.21 17.87 -6.59
CA GLY A 37 -9.24 18.06 -7.67
C GLY A 37 -8.62 16.73 -8.13
N ALA A 38 -8.31 15.83 -7.21
CA ALA A 38 -7.82 14.49 -7.54
C ALA A 38 -8.88 13.66 -8.31
N LEU A 39 -10.14 13.67 -7.84
CA LEU A 39 -11.25 12.99 -8.51
C LEU A 39 -11.51 13.56 -9.90
N ALA A 40 -11.59 14.89 -10.03
CA ALA A 40 -11.77 15.54 -11.32
C ALA A 40 -10.62 15.20 -12.28
N GLY A 41 -9.37 15.24 -11.80
CA GLY A 41 -8.21 14.82 -12.57
C GLY A 41 -8.32 13.35 -13.01
N ALA A 42 -8.68 12.46 -12.10
CA ALA A 42 -8.80 11.03 -12.39
C ALA A 42 -9.89 10.71 -13.42
N PHE A 43 -11.00 11.46 -13.44
CA PHE A 43 -12.07 11.25 -14.43
C PHE A 43 -11.82 11.93 -15.77
N LEU A 44 -11.21 13.12 -15.78
CA LEU A 44 -11.08 13.95 -16.99
C LEU A 44 -9.77 13.71 -17.75
N LEU A 45 -8.68 13.40 -17.06
CA LEU A 45 -7.34 13.30 -17.66
C LEU A 45 -7.07 12.03 -18.47
N PRO A 46 -7.62 10.83 -18.15
CA PRO A 46 -7.37 9.63 -18.95
C PRO A 46 -7.69 9.88 -20.43
N GLY A 47 -8.91 10.29 -20.78
CA GLY A 47 -9.28 10.53 -22.18
C GLY A 47 -8.32 11.45 -22.95
N LEU A 48 -7.72 12.45 -22.28
CA LEU A 48 -6.80 13.39 -22.90
C LEU A 48 -5.35 12.88 -23.03
N ILE A 49 -4.89 12.08 -22.08
CA ILE A 49 -3.51 11.59 -22.01
C ILE A 49 -3.35 10.29 -22.79
N GLU A 50 -4.38 9.45 -22.80
CA GLU A 50 -4.37 8.16 -23.48
C GLU A 50 -4.22 8.27 -25.00
N GLU A 51 -4.72 9.35 -25.60
CA GLU A 51 -4.56 9.66 -27.03
C GLU A 51 -3.15 10.13 -27.41
N ARG A 52 -2.36 10.61 -26.43
CA ARG A 52 -1.10 11.32 -26.66
C ARG A 52 0.14 10.59 -26.17
N VAL A 53 -0.05 9.58 -25.30
CA VAL A 53 1.05 8.87 -24.64
C VAL A 53 0.87 7.36 -24.79
N GLU A 54 1.90 6.70 -25.30
CA GLU A 54 1.91 5.26 -25.50
C GLU A 54 1.77 4.49 -24.16
N PRO A 55 1.12 3.31 -24.19
CA PRO A 55 0.95 2.48 -23.00
C PRO A 55 2.32 2.03 -22.42
N GLY A 56 2.53 2.29 -21.13
CA GLY A 56 3.77 1.95 -20.44
C GLY A 56 3.99 2.76 -19.17
N LEU A 57 5.17 2.62 -18.56
CA LEU A 57 5.53 3.28 -17.31
C LEU A 57 5.47 4.82 -17.40
N ALA A 58 5.83 5.37 -18.56
CA ALA A 58 5.75 6.81 -18.83
C ALA A 58 4.31 7.33 -18.73
N ARG A 59 3.33 6.66 -19.36
CA ARG A 59 1.90 7.03 -19.27
C ARG A 59 1.38 6.99 -17.85
N SER A 60 1.73 5.96 -17.08
CA SER A 60 1.33 5.85 -15.66
C SER A 60 1.90 6.99 -14.81
N LEU A 61 3.18 7.35 -15.01
CA LEU A 61 3.80 8.48 -14.31
C LEU A 61 3.19 9.82 -14.73
N THR A 62 2.90 10.01 -16.02
CA THR A 62 2.26 11.24 -16.52
C THR A 62 0.85 11.38 -15.98
N LEU A 63 0.05 10.31 -15.97
CA LEU A 63 -1.29 10.31 -15.37
C LEU A 63 -1.25 10.62 -13.88
N ALA A 64 -0.39 9.92 -13.12
CA ALA A 64 -0.25 10.15 -11.68
C ALA A 64 0.20 11.59 -11.38
N GLY A 65 1.17 12.11 -12.12
CA GLY A 65 1.65 13.49 -12.01
C GLY A 65 0.56 14.50 -12.34
N ALA A 66 -0.20 14.29 -13.41
CA ALA A 66 -1.28 15.18 -13.81
C ALA A 66 -2.43 15.20 -12.79
N ILE A 67 -2.82 14.04 -12.23
CA ILE A 67 -3.80 13.95 -11.15
C ILE A 67 -3.32 14.71 -9.92
N LEU A 68 -2.04 14.57 -9.53
CA LEU A 68 -1.45 15.32 -8.43
C LEU A 68 -1.50 16.83 -8.66
N VAL A 69 -1.24 17.29 -9.88
CA VAL A 69 -1.35 18.71 -10.24
C VAL A 69 -2.79 19.21 -10.11
N CYS A 70 -3.78 18.45 -10.59
CA CYS A 70 -5.19 18.78 -10.40
C CYS A 70 -5.61 18.82 -8.92
N ALA A 71 -5.16 17.85 -8.13
CA ALA A 71 -5.39 17.80 -6.70
C ALA A 71 -4.79 19.02 -5.97
N ALA A 72 -3.53 19.36 -6.27
CA ALA A 72 -2.87 20.54 -5.72
C ALA A 72 -3.58 21.85 -6.15
N GLY A 73 -4.04 21.93 -7.40
CA GLY A 73 -4.81 23.07 -7.91
C GLY A 73 -6.14 23.26 -7.15
N GLY A 74 -6.92 22.19 -6.98
CA GLY A 74 -8.16 22.21 -6.22
C GLY A 74 -7.94 22.55 -4.75
N GLN A 75 -6.87 22.02 -4.15
CA GLN A 75 -6.46 22.33 -2.79
C GLN A 75 -6.18 23.83 -2.61
N VAL A 76 -5.40 24.45 -3.50
CA VAL A 76 -5.05 25.87 -3.43
C VAL A 76 -6.30 26.74 -3.57
N LEU A 77 -7.17 26.43 -4.52
CA LEU A 77 -8.43 27.16 -4.77
C LEU A 77 -9.34 27.17 -3.54
N LEU A 78 -9.63 26.00 -2.98
CA LEU A 78 -10.51 25.91 -1.81
C LEU A 78 -9.81 26.38 -0.52
N SER A 79 -8.49 26.27 -0.42
CA SER A 79 -7.73 26.87 0.68
C SER A 79 -7.87 28.38 0.71
N TYR A 80 -7.83 29.03 -0.46
CA TYR A 80 -8.02 30.47 -0.57
C TYR A 80 -9.44 30.86 -0.12
N LEU A 81 -10.45 30.16 -0.62
CA LEU A 81 -11.85 30.35 -0.20
C LEU A 81 -12.03 30.13 1.32
N GLY A 82 -11.44 29.07 1.87
CA GLY A 82 -11.54 28.75 3.30
C GLY A 82 -10.87 29.78 4.19
N ARG A 83 -9.76 30.39 3.76
CA ARG A 83 -9.14 31.52 4.46
C ARG A 83 -10.03 32.75 4.46
N THR A 84 -10.70 33.04 3.34
CA THR A 84 -11.66 34.15 3.22
C THR A 84 -12.93 33.92 4.04
N LEU A 85 -13.44 32.69 4.14
CA LEU A 85 -14.55 32.40 5.05
C LEU A 85 -14.13 32.56 6.52
N ARG A 86 -12.90 32.17 6.86
CA ARG A 86 -12.38 32.26 8.22
C ARG A 86 -12.21 33.71 8.71
N THR A 87 -11.96 34.67 7.82
CA THR A 87 -11.89 36.09 8.20
C THR A 87 -13.25 36.66 8.64
N GLY A 88 -14.37 36.03 8.23
CA GLY A 88 -15.71 36.36 8.71
C GLY A 88 -16.01 35.91 10.14
N ILE A 89 -15.20 35.02 10.72
CA ILE A 89 -15.35 34.59 12.12
C ILE A 89 -14.61 35.61 13.01
N THR A 90 -15.37 36.56 13.53
CA THR A 90 -14.88 37.65 14.42
C THR A 90 -14.93 37.28 15.91
N TRP A 91 -15.57 36.16 16.27
CA TRP A 91 -15.73 35.73 17.66
C TRP A 91 -14.49 34.95 18.14
N ASN A 92 -13.74 35.53 19.09
CA ASN A 92 -12.48 34.97 19.61
C ASN A 92 -12.56 33.53 20.15
N PRO A 93 -13.60 33.09 20.89
CA PRO A 93 -13.68 31.71 21.38
C PRO A 93 -13.84 30.70 20.23
N ALA A 94 -14.66 31.02 19.24
CA ALA A 94 -14.88 30.17 18.07
C ALA A 94 -13.60 30.02 17.22
N ARG A 95 -12.79 31.09 17.12
CA ARG A 95 -11.48 31.04 16.45
C ARG A 95 -10.47 30.15 17.18
N LEU A 96 -10.54 30.10 18.52
CA LEU A 96 -9.67 29.22 19.32
C LEU A 96 -10.02 27.75 19.12
N VAL A 97 -11.32 27.42 19.15
CA VAL A 97 -11.82 26.06 18.90
C VAL A 97 -11.50 25.59 17.47
N ASP A 98 -11.69 26.46 16.47
CA ASP A 98 -11.32 26.19 15.08
C ASP A 98 -9.81 25.93 14.91
N SER A 99 -8.96 26.67 15.62
CA SER A 99 -7.50 26.49 15.56
C SER A 99 -7.05 25.21 16.25
N ALA A 100 -7.66 24.87 17.39
CA ALA A 100 -7.39 23.63 18.12
C ALA A 100 -7.85 22.40 17.33
N ALA A 101 -9.05 22.45 16.75
CA ALA A 101 -9.57 21.40 15.87
C ALA A 101 -8.72 21.25 14.60
N GLY A 102 -8.25 22.37 14.03
CA GLY A 102 -7.34 22.36 12.88
C GLY A 102 -5.97 21.73 13.19
N ALA A 103 -5.41 22.00 14.37
CA ALA A 103 -4.19 21.36 14.83
C ALA A 103 -4.39 19.84 15.03
N GLY A 104 -5.48 19.44 15.69
CA GLY A 104 -5.83 18.03 15.90
C GLY A 104 -6.01 17.26 14.60
N LEU A 105 -6.73 17.85 13.63
CA LEU A 105 -6.92 17.26 12.30
C LEU A 105 -5.58 17.05 11.58
N ASN A 106 -4.68 18.03 11.63
CA ASN A 106 -3.39 17.94 10.93
C ASN A 106 -2.44 16.93 11.58
N ILE A 107 -2.46 16.83 12.90
CA ILE A 107 -1.72 15.78 13.63
C ILE A 107 -2.25 14.39 13.22
N LEU A 108 -3.57 14.23 13.19
CA LEU A 108 -4.21 12.97 12.78
C LEU A 108 -3.88 12.62 11.32
N ALA A 109 -3.93 13.61 10.42
CA ALA A 109 -3.57 13.42 9.01
C ALA A 109 -2.11 12.99 8.86
N LEU A 110 -1.17 13.65 9.55
CA LEU A 110 0.25 13.29 9.51
C LEU A 110 0.48 11.90 10.10
N ALA A 111 -0.21 11.55 11.18
CA ALA A 111 -0.15 10.23 11.80
C ALA A 111 -0.58 9.13 10.81
N ILE A 112 -1.71 9.33 10.12
CA ILE A 112 -2.21 8.40 9.10
C ILE A 112 -1.23 8.30 7.93
N VAL A 113 -0.76 9.43 7.38
CA VAL A 113 0.18 9.45 6.24
C VAL A 113 1.49 8.75 6.62
N THR A 114 2.02 9.04 7.80
CA THR A 114 3.22 8.38 8.34
C THR A 114 3.03 6.87 8.45
N TRP A 115 1.89 6.44 9.00
CA TRP A 115 1.58 5.03 9.16
C TRP A 115 1.51 4.31 7.80
N ILE A 116 0.90 4.94 6.78
CA ILE A 116 0.86 4.42 5.41
C ILE A 116 2.28 4.31 4.83
N ILE A 117 3.11 5.35 4.94
CA ILE A 117 4.49 5.36 4.42
C ILE A 117 5.33 4.28 5.12
N ALA A 118 5.27 4.19 6.43
CA ALA A 118 6.03 3.19 7.18
C ALA A 118 5.58 1.76 6.85
N THR A 119 4.28 1.56 6.66
CA THR A 119 3.72 0.28 6.18
C THR A 119 4.28 -0.06 4.80
N ALA A 120 4.27 0.88 3.85
CA ALA A 120 4.83 0.68 2.51
C ALA A 120 6.35 0.38 2.54
N VAL A 121 7.11 1.10 3.37
CA VAL A 121 8.56 0.89 3.52
C VAL A 121 8.89 -0.43 4.22
N ALA A 122 8.02 -0.95 5.09
CA ALA A 122 8.20 -2.26 5.72
C ALA A 122 8.19 -3.44 4.72
N PHE A 123 7.69 -3.22 3.49
CA PHE A 123 7.68 -4.18 2.39
C PHE A 123 8.87 -4.04 1.43
N LEU A 124 9.76 -3.06 1.60
CA LEU A 124 10.99 -2.97 0.81
C LEU A 124 11.98 -4.09 1.22
N PRO A 125 12.78 -4.63 0.27
CA PRO A 125 13.84 -5.58 0.57
C PRO A 125 14.73 -5.08 1.72
N GLN A 126 15.13 -6.00 2.60
CA GLN A 126 15.88 -5.72 3.83
C GLN A 126 17.06 -4.77 3.57
N SER A 127 16.92 -3.51 4.02
CA SER A 127 17.98 -2.50 4.06
C SER A 127 18.11 -1.99 5.50
N SER A 128 19.23 -1.34 5.83
CA SER A 128 19.46 -0.75 7.16
C SER A 128 18.32 0.19 7.61
N VAL A 129 17.67 0.86 6.66
CA VAL A 129 16.49 1.73 6.87
C VAL A 129 15.24 0.95 7.29
N THR A 130 15.01 -0.25 6.73
CA THR A 130 13.85 -1.11 7.05
C THR A 130 13.90 -1.62 8.50
N SER A 131 15.10 -1.89 9.03
CA SER A 131 15.29 -2.32 10.43
C SER A 131 14.99 -1.20 11.44
N GLN A 132 15.26 0.05 11.06
CA GLN A 132 15.06 1.22 11.91
C GLN A 132 13.57 1.57 12.06
N ILE A 133 12.80 1.38 10.99
CA ILE A 133 11.35 1.64 10.97
C ILE A 133 10.58 0.57 11.75
N ARG A 134 10.96 -0.71 11.64
CA ARG A 134 10.34 -1.82 12.39
C ARG A 134 10.55 -1.74 13.91
N ASN A 135 11.56 -1.00 14.36
CA ASN A 135 11.89 -0.81 15.77
C ASN A 135 11.42 0.55 16.34
N SER A 136 10.61 1.34 15.61
CA SER A 136 10.11 2.62 16.12
C SER A 136 8.89 2.43 17.04
N GLY A 137 9.06 2.80 18.32
CA GLY A 137 8.00 2.70 19.33
C GLY A 137 6.80 3.63 19.06
N VAL A 138 7.01 4.75 18.34
CA VAL A 138 5.93 5.67 17.94
C VAL A 138 5.01 5.01 16.93
N LEU A 139 5.57 4.28 15.97
CA LEU A 139 4.83 3.57 14.94
C LEU A 139 4.06 2.36 15.49
N VAL A 140 4.65 1.62 16.42
CA VAL A 140 3.97 0.53 17.15
C VAL A 140 2.84 1.07 18.01
N GLY A 141 3.04 2.20 18.69
CA GLY A 141 1.99 2.87 19.46
C GLY A 141 0.85 3.38 18.58
N LEU A 142 1.17 3.92 17.40
CA LEU A 142 0.15 4.37 16.45
C LEU A 142 -0.65 3.21 15.87
N ASP A 143 0.03 2.10 15.54
CA ASP A 143 -0.61 0.86 15.06
C ASP A 143 -1.57 0.26 16.10
N SER A 144 -1.25 0.37 17.39
CA SER A 144 -2.12 -0.12 18.46
C SER A 144 -3.44 0.66 18.62
N LEU A 145 -3.52 1.87 18.07
CA LEU A 145 -4.70 2.73 18.13
C LEU A 145 -5.62 2.61 16.90
N VAL A 146 -5.20 1.91 15.86
CA VAL A 146 -5.99 1.72 14.63
C VAL A 146 -6.98 0.57 14.81
N PRO A 147 -8.29 0.78 14.60
CA PRO A 147 -9.30 -0.29 14.69
C PRO A 147 -9.10 -1.39 13.64
N ASP A 148 -9.38 -2.64 14.01
CA ASP A 148 -9.13 -3.81 13.14
C ASP A 148 -9.90 -3.79 11.81
N ALA A 149 -11.04 -3.09 11.76
CA ALA A 149 -11.79 -2.88 10.52
C ALA A 149 -10.97 -2.12 9.44
N VAL A 150 -10.13 -1.17 9.85
CA VAL A 150 -9.25 -0.40 8.96
C VAL A 150 -8.05 -1.25 8.52
N ARG A 151 -7.51 -2.10 9.43
CA ARG A 151 -6.47 -3.09 9.10
C ARG A 151 -6.94 -4.07 8.03
N ASN A 152 -8.16 -4.58 8.16
CA ASN A 152 -8.72 -5.56 7.22
C ASN A 152 -9.01 -4.95 5.84
N GLY A 153 -9.47 -3.70 5.77
CA GLY A 153 -9.65 -2.97 4.51
C GLY A 153 -8.32 -2.74 3.76
N PHE A 154 -7.24 -2.41 4.47
CA PHE A 154 -5.90 -2.33 3.88
C PHE A 154 -5.36 -3.68 3.42
N GLY A 155 -5.70 -4.77 4.13
CA GLY A 155 -5.43 -6.14 3.68
C GLY A 155 -6.04 -6.42 2.29
N GLN A 156 -7.29 -6.01 2.08
CA GLN A 156 -7.98 -6.18 0.79
C GLN A 156 -7.39 -5.31 -0.34
N VAL A 157 -6.98 -4.07 -0.02
CA VAL A 157 -6.27 -3.20 -0.98
C VAL A 157 -4.87 -3.74 -1.28
N ARG A 158 -4.18 -4.29 -0.28
CA ARG A 158 -2.89 -4.97 -0.44
C ARG A 158 -3.03 -6.21 -1.31
N ASP A 159 -4.05 -7.03 -1.11
CA ASP A 159 -4.33 -8.20 -1.95
C ASP A 159 -4.75 -7.76 -3.36
N ALA A 160 -5.26 -6.54 -3.51
CA ALA A 160 -5.50 -5.90 -4.80
C ALA A 160 -4.28 -5.39 -5.54
N VAL A 161 -3.29 -4.92 -4.80
CA VAL A 161 -2.03 -4.40 -5.36
C VAL A 161 -1.00 -5.51 -5.52
N GLY A 162 -0.98 -6.51 -4.64
CA GLY A 162 -0.11 -7.67 -4.70
C GLY A 162 -0.48 -8.65 -5.82
N ALA A 163 -1.73 -8.61 -6.30
CA ALA A 163 -2.18 -9.42 -7.43
C ALA A 163 -1.70 -8.90 -8.80
N THR A 164 -1.40 -7.60 -8.94
CA THR A 164 -0.94 -7.02 -10.20
C THR A 164 -0.43 -5.61 -9.97
N ALA A 165 0.76 -5.30 -10.50
CA ALA A 165 1.22 -3.93 -10.64
C ALA A 165 0.12 -3.08 -11.31
N VAL A 166 -0.30 -2.00 -10.63
CA VAL A 166 -1.27 -0.98 -11.02
C VAL A 166 -2.72 -1.21 -10.51
N PRO A 167 -3.39 -0.18 -9.94
CA PRO A 167 -4.59 -0.34 -9.13
C PRO A 167 -5.85 -0.71 -9.94
N ARG A 168 -6.69 -1.57 -9.35
CA ARG A 168 -8.03 -1.98 -9.82
C ARG A 168 -9.09 -0.85 -9.82
N ILE A 169 -8.69 0.40 -10.09
CA ILE A 169 -9.62 1.53 -10.30
C ILE A 169 -10.04 1.66 -11.78
N PHE A 170 -9.58 0.74 -12.63
CA PHE A 170 -9.93 0.64 -14.06
C PHE A 170 -10.75 -0.62 -14.40
N SER A 171 -11.45 -1.24 -13.45
CA SER A 171 -12.35 -2.38 -13.72
C SER A 171 -13.67 -1.98 -14.40
N GLY A 172 -13.66 -0.93 -15.22
CA GLY A 172 -14.74 -0.58 -16.15
C GLY A 172 -14.74 -1.44 -17.42
N LEU A 173 -13.82 -2.40 -17.54
CA LEU A 173 -13.81 -3.43 -18.57
C LEU A 173 -14.24 -4.74 -17.92
N GLY A 174 -15.52 -5.08 -18.08
CA GLY A 174 -16.12 -6.39 -17.83
C GLY A 174 -15.49 -7.20 -16.71
N GLU A 175 -16.03 -7.07 -15.50
CA GLU A 175 -15.81 -8.04 -14.44
C GLU A 175 -16.17 -9.43 -15.00
N ILE A 176 -15.15 -10.25 -15.30
CA ILE A 176 -15.35 -11.69 -15.36
C ILE A 176 -15.47 -12.10 -13.91
N SER A 177 -16.62 -11.78 -13.30
CA SER A 177 -17.00 -12.34 -12.02
C SER A 177 -16.96 -13.85 -12.24
N GLY A 178 -16.21 -14.56 -11.39
CA GLY A 178 -16.32 -16.02 -11.33
C GLY A 178 -17.79 -16.43 -11.17
N PRO A 179 -18.11 -17.71 -11.40
CA PRO A 179 -19.47 -18.19 -11.16
C PRO A 179 -19.94 -17.77 -9.76
N ASP A 180 -21.19 -17.32 -9.66
CA ASP A 180 -21.79 -16.96 -8.38
C ASP A 180 -21.87 -18.21 -7.51
N VAL A 181 -21.02 -18.28 -6.49
CA VAL A 181 -20.88 -19.43 -5.60
C VAL A 181 -20.96 -18.98 -4.15
N GLN A 182 -21.47 -19.88 -3.30
CA GLN A 182 -21.49 -19.62 -1.87
C GLN A 182 -20.06 -19.48 -1.33
N PRO A 183 -19.84 -18.66 -0.28
CA PRO A 183 -18.56 -18.58 0.41
C PRO A 183 -18.08 -19.97 0.87
N ALA A 184 -16.76 -20.19 0.83
CA ALA A 184 -16.17 -21.45 1.28
C ALA A 184 -16.50 -21.72 2.76
N ASP A 185 -16.98 -22.93 3.05
CA ASP A 185 -17.24 -23.37 4.43
C ASP A 185 -15.90 -23.65 5.15
N PRO A 186 -15.56 -22.92 6.22
CA PRO A 186 -14.32 -23.15 6.96
C PRO A 186 -14.26 -24.53 7.64
N LEU A 187 -15.40 -25.21 7.82
CA LEU A 187 -15.49 -26.54 8.41
C LEU A 187 -15.38 -27.66 7.37
N ALA A 188 -15.40 -27.33 6.08
CA ALA A 188 -15.26 -28.32 4.99
C ALA A 188 -13.80 -28.75 4.72
N ALA A 189 -12.83 -28.17 5.44
CA ALA A 189 -11.43 -28.55 5.31
C ALA A 189 -11.20 -29.96 5.90
N ASP A 190 -10.83 -30.91 5.05
CA ASP A 190 -10.42 -32.24 5.47
C ASP A 190 -9.02 -32.18 6.11
N ILE A 191 -9.00 -32.10 7.44
CA ILE A 191 -7.77 -32.00 8.24
C ILE A 191 -6.85 -33.20 7.99
N ALA A 192 -7.41 -34.40 7.81
CA ALA A 192 -6.61 -35.60 7.57
C ALA A 192 -5.92 -35.53 6.21
N ALA A 193 -6.62 -35.10 5.16
CA ALA A 193 -6.03 -34.89 3.85
C ALA A 193 -4.97 -33.78 3.85
N ILE A 194 -5.17 -32.70 4.63
CA ILE A 194 -4.18 -31.63 4.78
C ILE A 194 -2.92 -32.14 5.48
N ASP A 195 -3.07 -32.93 6.54
CA ASP A 195 -1.93 -33.47 7.29
C ASP A 195 -1.13 -34.47 6.46
N ASP A 196 -1.80 -35.29 5.64
CA ASP A 196 -1.15 -36.21 4.69
C ASP A 196 -0.38 -35.47 3.59
N ALA A 197 -0.97 -34.42 3.02
CA ALA A 197 -0.33 -33.60 2.00
C ALA A 197 0.78 -32.67 2.53
N ARG A 198 0.79 -32.36 3.83
CA ARG A 198 1.74 -31.38 4.39
C ARG A 198 3.20 -31.76 4.17
N GLY A 199 3.51 -33.05 4.16
CA GLY A 199 4.88 -33.55 3.93
C GLY A 199 5.38 -33.42 2.48
N SER A 200 4.48 -33.26 1.51
CA SER A 200 4.81 -33.17 0.08
C SER A 200 4.73 -31.74 -0.46
N ILE A 201 4.30 -30.77 0.35
CA ILE A 201 4.26 -29.35 0.00
C ILE A 201 5.56 -28.69 0.44
N VAL A 202 6.16 -27.91 -0.44
CA VAL A 202 7.41 -27.19 -0.17
C VAL A 202 7.24 -25.70 -0.43
N ARG A 203 7.91 -24.91 0.38
CA ARG A 203 8.16 -23.51 0.07
C ARG A 203 9.31 -23.42 -0.92
N VAL A 204 9.09 -22.72 -2.03
CA VAL A 204 10.10 -22.42 -3.05
C VAL A 204 10.55 -20.98 -2.86
N THR A 205 11.85 -20.75 -2.77
CA THR A 205 12.44 -19.41 -2.66
C THR A 205 13.56 -19.23 -3.66
N GLY A 206 13.79 -18.00 -4.10
CA GLY A 206 14.82 -17.75 -5.10
C GLY A 206 15.14 -16.27 -5.27
N SER A 207 16.33 -15.99 -5.79
CA SER A 207 16.75 -14.63 -6.15
C SER A 207 16.98 -14.55 -7.65
N ALA A 208 16.35 -13.56 -8.30
CA ALA A 208 16.57 -13.25 -9.70
C ALA A 208 17.43 -11.98 -9.79
N ALA A 209 18.75 -12.17 -9.94
CA ALA A 209 19.71 -11.07 -9.98
C ALA A 209 19.40 -10.04 -11.10
N ALA A 210 18.93 -10.51 -12.26
CA ALA A 210 18.54 -9.65 -13.38
C ALA A 210 17.36 -8.73 -13.06
N CYS A 211 16.45 -9.17 -12.19
CA CYS A 211 15.27 -8.41 -11.77
C CYS A 211 15.51 -7.62 -10.47
N ARG A 212 16.66 -7.82 -9.80
CA ARG A 212 16.94 -7.30 -8.45
C ARG A 212 15.81 -7.57 -7.46
N SER A 213 15.21 -8.75 -7.55
CA SER A 213 14.06 -9.17 -6.74
C SER A 213 14.24 -10.58 -6.22
N SER A 214 13.61 -10.89 -5.09
CA SER A 214 13.46 -12.24 -4.57
C SER A 214 12.02 -12.72 -4.73
N PHE A 215 11.86 -14.02 -4.89
CA PHE A 215 10.57 -14.68 -5.07
C PHE A 215 10.37 -15.73 -3.98
N SER A 216 9.13 -15.88 -3.56
CA SER A 216 8.67 -16.92 -2.63
C SER A 216 7.35 -17.45 -3.14
N GLY A 217 7.23 -18.76 -3.23
CA GLY A 217 6.01 -19.43 -3.65
C GLY A 217 5.88 -20.81 -3.00
N SER A 218 4.91 -21.56 -3.48
CA SER A 218 4.69 -22.95 -3.07
C SER A 218 4.97 -23.87 -4.25
N GLY A 219 5.39 -25.09 -3.94
CA GLY A 219 5.46 -26.20 -4.87
C GLY A 219 5.03 -27.47 -4.16
N PHE A 220 4.88 -28.54 -4.92
CA PHE A 220 4.59 -29.86 -4.36
C PHE A 220 5.38 -30.94 -5.08
N VAL A 221 5.75 -31.98 -4.35
CA VAL A 221 6.49 -33.12 -4.88
C VAL A 221 5.58 -33.94 -5.80
N ILE A 222 6.05 -34.21 -7.02
CA ILE A 222 5.32 -35.02 -8.03
C ILE A 222 5.97 -36.37 -8.28
N ALA A 223 7.27 -36.50 -7.98
CA ALA A 223 8.05 -37.73 -8.06
C ALA A 223 9.32 -37.57 -7.20
N ASP A 224 10.04 -38.66 -6.97
CA ASP A 224 11.30 -38.64 -6.22
C ASP A 224 12.30 -37.65 -6.85
N GLY A 225 12.66 -36.61 -6.09
CA GLY A 225 13.57 -35.55 -6.55
C GLY A 225 12.94 -34.50 -7.46
N TYR A 226 11.62 -34.52 -7.71
CA TYR A 226 10.93 -33.57 -8.58
C TYR A 226 9.81 -32.81 -7.85
N VAL A 227 9.88 -31.48 -7.95
CA VAL A 227 8.87 -30.55 -7.42
C VAL A 227 8.27 -29.76 -8.57
N LEU A 228 6.94 -29.67 -8.59
CA LEU A 228 6.21 -28.81 -9.51
C LEU A 228 5.86 -27.47 -8.83
N THR A 229 6.02 -26.38 -9.57
CA THR A 229 5.60 -25.03 -9.15
C THR A 229 5.22 -24.21 -10.38
N ASN A 230 4.61 -23.05 -10.15
CA ASN A 230 4.28 -22.13 -11.23
C ASN A 230 5.55 -21.53 -11.84
N ALA A 231 5.56 -21.33 -13.17
CA ALA A 231 6.69 -20.76 -13.88
C ALA A 231 7.12 -19.39 -13.32
N HIS A 232 6.15 -18.54 -12.95
CA HIS A 232 6.45 -17.21 -12.38
C HIS A 232 7.20 -17.25 -11.04
N VAL A 233 7.15 -18.36 -10.30
CA VAL A 233 7.87 -18.51 -9.00
C VAL A 233 9.37 -18.65 -9.23
N VAL A 234 9.77 -19.21 -10.37
CA VAL A 234 11.17 -19.51 -10.71
C VAL A 234 11.69 -18.70 -11.90
N ALA A 235 10.89 -17.77 -12.44
CA ALA A 235 11.28 -16.95 -13.57
C ALA A 235 12.52 -16.09 -13.23
N GLY A 236 13.62 -16.32 -13.98
CA GLY A 236 14.89 -15.62 -13.76
C GLY A 236 15.69 -16.09 -12.53
N VAL A 237 15.21 -17.10 -11.80
CA VAL A 237 15.91 -17.73 -10.68
C VAL A 237 16.76 -18.88 -11.20
N ARG A 238 18.07 -18.88 -10.94
CA ARG A 238 18.98 -19.95 -11.40
C ARG A 238 19.05 -21.14 -10.45
N MET A 239 19.11 -20.87 -9.15
CA MET A 239 19.22 -21.87 -8.09
C MET A 239 18.15 -21.56 -7.04
N PRO A 240 16.91 -22.04 -7.24
CA PRO A 240 15.90 -21.97 -6.19
C PRO A 240 16.29 -22.83 -5.00
N ALA A 241 15.87 -22.42 -3.81
CA ALA A 241 16.00 -23.18 -2.58
C ALA A 241 14.61 -23.62 -2.09
N LEU A 242 14.51 -24.87 -1.70
CA LEU A 242 13.30 -25.53 -1.24
C LEU A 242 13.33 -25.68 0.28
N GLN A 243 12.17 -25.56 0.92
CA GLN A 243 12.01 -25.82 2.34
C GLN A 243 10.69 -26.55 2.58
N VAL A 244 10.74 -27.75 3.16
CA VAL A 244 9.53 -28.56 3.43
C VAL A 244 8.79 -27.99 4.63
N ARG A 245 9.48 -27.72 5.75
CA ARG A 245 8.88 -27.09 6.93
C ARG A 245 9.65 -25.89 7.44
N SER A 246 8.94 -24.97 8.08
CA SER A 246 9.56 -23.82 8.73
C SER A 246 10.57 -24.28 9.78
N GLY A 247 11.82 -23.83 9.66
CA GLY A 247 12.92 -24.21 10.55
C GLY A 247 13.77 -25.38 10.05
N GLU A 248 13.37 -26.07 8.98
CA GLU A 248 14.21 -27.07 8.33
C GLU A 248 15.25 -26.42 7.39
N PRO A 249 16.39 -27.10 7.13
CA PRO A 249 17.39 -26.63 6.20
C PRO A 249 16.81 -26.40 4.80
N LEU A 250 17.33 -25.37 4.13
CA LEU A 250 17.06 -25.15 2.72
C LEU A 250 17.79 -26.21 1.89
N VAL A 251 17.10 -26.74 0.89
CA VAL A 251 17.66 -27.69 -0.09
C VAL A 251 17.78 -26.97 -1.42
N ASP A 252 18.99 -26.91 -1.97
CA ASP A 252 19.21 -26.33 -3.28
C ASP A 252 18.54 -27.19 -4.37
N ALA A 253 17.89 -26.52 -5.32
CA ALA A 253 17.22 -27.14 -6.44
C ALA A 253 17.62 -26.49 -7.76
N THR A 254 17.41 -27.21 -8.85
CA THR A 254 17.68 -26.74 -10.22
C THR A 254 16.38 -26.78 -11.01
N VAL A 255 16.11 -25.73 -11.79
CA VAL A 255 14.99 -25.70 -12.72
C VAL A 255 15.33 -26.60 -13.92
N VAL A 256 14.68 -27.76 -14.01
CA VAL A 256 14.90 -28.75 -15.08
C VAL A 256 13.95 -28.59 -16.27
N ALA A 257 12.78 -27.98 -16.05
CA ALA A 257 11.79 -27.69 -17.07
C ALA A 257 11.10 -26.36 -16.73
N PHE A 258 10.78 -25.57 -17.75
CA PHE A 258 10.16 -24.25 -17.61
C PHE A 258 9.28 -23.94 -18.82
N ASP A 259 7.99 -23.69 -18.58
CA ASP A 259 7.04 -23.26 -19.61
C ASP A 259 6.39 -21.92 -19.21
N PRO A 260 6.68 -20.81 -19.92
CA PRO A 260 6.13 -19.49 -19.61
C PRO A 260 4.78 -19.20 -20.28
N LYS A 261 4.25 -20.09 -21.11
CA LYS A 261 3.00 -19.87 -21.87
C LYS A 261 1.77 -20.36 -21.13
#